data_AF-A0A9X9Q5A1-F1
#
_entry.id   AF-A0A9X9Q5A1-F1
#
_cell.length_a   1.000
_cell.length_b   1.000
_cell.length_c   1.000
_cell.angle_alpha   90.00
_cell.angle_beta   90.00
_cell.angle_gamma   90.00
#
_symmetry.space_group_name_H-M   'P 1'
#
loop_
_entity.id
_entity.type
_entity.pdbx_description
1 polymer ?
#
loop_
_entity_poly.entity_id
_entity_poly.type
_entity_poly.pdbx_seq_one_letter_code
_entity_poly.pdbx_strand_id
1 'polypeptide(L)'
;MDGRMGGWMDGRMGGWTGGWEDGWMDGWEDGWEKGWMDGWEDGWMDERMDGWMGGRMVGWLGGRMGGWMGGRMGGWMDGRMGGWMGGWMDGWMDGRMDGW
;
A
#
# COMPACT_ATOMS: atom_id res chain seq x y z
N MET A 1 28.32 68.61 4.89
CA MET A 1 27.04 68.17 4.29
C MET A 1 26.91 66.65 4.38
N ASP A 2 27.47 66.06 5.44
CA ASP A 2 28.06 64.72 5.33
C ASP A 2 27.19 63.64 5.98
N GLY A 3 26.27 64.02 6.87
CA GLY A 3 25.30 63.10 7.46
C GLY A 3 24.17 62.67 6.52
N ARG A 4 23.84 63.47 5.51
CA ARG A 4 22.73 63.17 4.57
C ARG A 4 23.11 62.12 3.53
N MET A 5 24.37 62.12 3.08
CA MET A 5 24.89 61.07 2.19
C MET A 5 25.10 59.76 2.93
N GLY A 6 25.64 59.83 4.16
CA GLY A 6 25.83 58.64 5.02
C GLY A 6 24.52 57.91 5.30
N GLY A 7 23.50 58.60 5.81
CA GLY A 7 22.21 57.97 6.13
C GLY A 7 21.45 57.42 4.90
N TRP A 8 21.66 58.00 3.72
CA TRP A 8 21.01 57.51 2.49
C TRP A 8 21.69 56.25 1.93
N MET A 9 23.02 56.18 2.00
CA MET A 9 23.76 54.96 1.65
C MET A 9 23.46 53.83 2.64
N ASP A 10 23.46 54.14 3.94
CA ASP A 10 23.29 53.15 5.01
C ASP A 10 21.87 52.56 5.03
N GLY A 11 20.84 53.41 4.89
CA GLY A 11 19.46 52.94 4.82
C GLY A 11 19.15 52.12 3.56
N ARG A 12 19.80 52.43 2.43
CA ARG A 12 19.62 51.69 1.18
C ARG A 12 20.38 50.36 1.18
N MET A 13 21.59 50.33 1.73
CA MET A 13 22.32 49.06 1.91
C MET A 13 21.61 48.19 2.94
N GLY A 14 21.29 48.72 4.14
CA GLY A 14 20.63 47.96 5.19
C GLY A 14 19.27 47.40 4.78
N GLY A 15 18.45 48.19 4.08
CA GLY A 15 17.14 47.74 3.59
C GLY A 15 17.22 46.71 2.45
N TRP A 16 18.25 46.79 1.60
CA TRP A 16 18.43 45.84 0.51
C TRP A 16 19.02 44.51 1.01
N THR A 17 20.01 44.56 1.89
CA THR A 17 20.61 43.35 2.49
C THR A 17 19.61 42.66 3.42
N GLY A 18 18.98 43.41 4.33
CA GLY A 18 18.00 42.83 5.27
C GLY A 18 16.77 42.28 4.57
N GLY A 19 16.16 43.05 3.65
CA GLY A 19 14.97 42.58 2.94
C GLY A 19 15.24 41.40 1.99
N TRP A 20 16.46 41.26 1.48
CA TRP A 20 16.85 40.13 0.65
C TRP A 20 17.17 38.88 1.50
N GLU A 21 17.88 39.05 2.63
CA GLU A 21 18.15 37.97 3.56
C GLU A 21 16.85 37.43 4.19
N ASP A 22 15.97 38.32 4.66
CA ASP A 22 14.69 37.96 5.26
C ASP A 22 13.78 37.26 4.24
N GLY A 23 13.62 37.84 3.05
CA GLY A 23 12.74 37.25 2.02
C GLY A 23 13.27 35.94 1.44
N TRP A 24 14.58 35.74 1.41
CA TRP A 24 15.19 34.49 0.98
C TRP A 24 15.14 33.41 2.06
N MET A 25 15.36 33.75 3.33
CA MET A 25 15.16 32.84 4.46
C MET A 25 13.70 32.39 4.54
N ASP A 26 12.76 33.34 4.59
CA ASP A 26 11.33 33.04 4.73
C ASP A 26 10.85 32.15 3.57
N GLY A 27 11.18 32.50 2.33
CA GLY A 27 10.73 31.75 1.16
C GLY A 27 11.34 30.35 1.02
N TRP A 28 12.59 30.18 1.46
CA TRP A 28 13.26 28.88 1.45
C TRP A 28 12.76 27.99 2.59
N GLU A 29 12.60 28.55 3.79
CA GLU A 29 12.10 27.85 4.98
C GLU A 29 10.64 27.42 4.76
N ASP A 30 9.77 28.31 4.28
CA ASP A 30 8.38 27.98 3.95
C ASP A 30 8.26 26.95 2.83
N GLY A 31 9.07 27.07 1.78
CA GLY A 31 9.01 26.18 0.62
C GLY A 31 9.53 24.78 0.93
N TRP A 32 10.60 24.70 1.73
CA TRP A 32 11.18 23.43 2.14
C TRP A 32 10.33 22.73 3.20
N GLU A 33 9.82 23.46 4.20
CA GLU A 33 8.97 22.89 5.24
C GLU A 33 7.65 22.35 4.65
N LYS A 34 6.96 23.13 3.80
CA LYS A 34 5.73 22.66 3.13
C LYS A 34 5.99 21.52 2.16
N GLY A 35 6.99 21.65 1.27
CA GLY A 35 7.25 20.63 0.25
C GLY A 35 7.75 19.30 0.83
N TRP A 36 8.52 19.35 1.92
CA TRP A 36 9.03 18.16 2.59
C TRP A 36 7.96 17.51 3.48
N MET A 37 7.16 18.30 4.22
CA MET A 37 6.04 17.75 5.00
C MET A 37 4.99 17.12 4.10
N ASP A 38 4.52 17.83 3.07
CA ASP A 38 3.47 17.31 2.17
C ASP A 38 3.95 16.05 1.44
N GLY A 39 5.16 16.08 0.88
CA GLY A 39 5.69 14.93 0.13
C GLY A 39 6.00 13.71 0.99
N TRP A 40 6.43 13.92 2.24
CA TRP A 40 6.70 12.83 3.18
C TRP A 40 5.42 12.26 3.78
N GLU A 41 4.46 13.12 4.12
CA GLU A 41 3.17 12.71 4.69
C GLU A 41 2.32 11.96 3.67
N ASP A 42 2.21 12.47 2.43
CA ASP A 42 1.48 11.81 1.35
C ASP A 42 2.13 10.48 0.96
N GLY A 43 3.44 10.46 0.71
CA GLY A 43 4.14 9.24 0.29
C GLY A 43 4.10 8.14 1.36
N TRP A 44 4.30 8.52 2.63
CA TRP A 44 4.29 7.55 3.73
C TRP A 44 2.88 7.05 4.06
N MET A 45 1.85 7.91 3.96
CA MET A 45 0.46 7.47 4.14
C MET A 45 0.03 6.54 3.02
N ASP A 46 0.24 6.90 1.75
CA ASP A 46 -0.21 6.10 0.61
C ASP A 46 0.45 4.72 0.60
N GLU A 47 1.78 4.65 0.70
CA GLU A 47 2.50 3.37 0.61
C GLU A 47 2.15 2.43 1.77
N ARG A 48 1.93 2.99 2.96
CA ARG A 48 1.57 2.21 4.14
C ARG A 48 0.11 1.77 4.10
N MET A 49 -0.80 2.62 3.62
CA MET A 49 -2.23 2.33 3.59
C MET A 49 -2.55 1.35 2.45
N ASP A 50 -2.01 1.57 1.25
CA ASP A 50 -2.21 0.68 0.10
C ASP A 50 -1.51 -0.67 0.28
N GLY A 51 -0.26 -0.66 0.75
CA GLY A 51 0.48 -1.91 0.99
C GLY A 51 -0.20 -2.79 2.04
N TRP A 52 -0.73 -2.19 3.10
CA TRP A 52 -1.36 -2.93 4.19
C TRP A 52 -2.80 -3.32 3.88
N MET A 53 -3.62 -2.43 3.32
CA MET A 53 -5.00 -2.78 2.94
C MET A 53 -5.03 -3.71 1.74
N GLY A 54 -4.34 -3.37 0.65
CA GLY A 54 -4.33 -4.15 -0.58
C GLY A 54 -3.75 -5.55 -0.36
N GLY A 55 -2.56 -5.64 0.24
CA GLY A 55 -1.88 -6.91 0.48
C GLY A 55 -2.64 -7.82 1.44
N ARG A 56 -3.16 -7.27 2.55
CA ARG A 56 -3.89 -8.06 3.55
C ARG A 56 -5.26 -8.48 3.05
N MET A 57 -5.99 -7.61 2.37
CA MET A 57 -7.33 -7.91 1.87
C MET A 57 -7.28 -8.94 0.74
N VAL A 58 -6.38 -8.77 -0.24
CA VAL A 58 -6.20 -9.71 -1.35
C VAL A 58 -5.67 -11.06 -0.86
N GLY A 59 -4.65 -11.07 -0.01
CA GLY A 59 -4.07 -12.31 0.53
C GLY A 59 -5.06 -13.09 1.40
N TRP A 60 -5.84 -12.39 2.23
CA TRP A 60 -6.79 -13.04 3.12
C TRP A 60 -8.06 -13.49 2.39
N LEU A 61 -8.69 -12.66 1.56
CA LEU A 61 -9.86 -13.11 0.78
C LEU A 61 -9.47 -14.19 -0.22
N GLY A 62 -8.44 -13.97 -1.04
CA GLY A 62 -8.03 -14.90 -2.09
C GLY A 62 -7.58 -16.25 -1.52
N GLY A 63 -6.71 -16.22 -0.51
CA GLY A 63 -6.17 -17.43 0.10
C GLY A 63 -7.21 -18.21 0.91
N ARG A 64 -8.00 -17.52 1.74
CA ARG A 64 -8.99 -18.17 2.60
C ARG A 64 -10.19 -18.67 1.83
N MET A 65 -10.74 -17.84 0.94
CA MET A 65 -11.93 -18.20 0.15
C MET A 65 -11.57 -19.23 -0.93
N GLY A 66 -10.45 -19.04 -1.64
CA GLY A 66 -9.97 -19.97 -2.66
C GLY A 66 -9.54 -21.31 -2.07
N GLY A 67 -8.78 -21.31 -0.98
CA GLY A 67 -8.35 -22.54 -0.30
C GLY A 67 -9.50 -23.31 0.34
N TRP A 68 -10.47 -22.62 0.94
CA TRP A 68 -11.63 -23.26 1.55
C TRP A 68 -12.62 -23.76 0.51
N MET A 69 -12.99 -22.97 -0.51
CA MET A 69 -13.88 -23.46 -1.58
C MET A 69 -13.20 -24.56 -2.39
N GLY A 70 -11.98 -24.34 -2.89
CA GLY A 70 -11.29 -25.31 -3.73
C GLY A 70 -10.96 -26.60 -3.00
N GLY A 71 -10.34 -26.51 -1.82
CA GLY A 71 -9.89 -27.67 -1.07
C GLY A 71 -11.03 -28.46 -0.43
N ARG A 72 -11.98 -27.76 0.22
CA ARG A 72 -13.06 -28.44 0.96
C ARG A 72 -14.17 -28.91 0.04
N MET A 73 -14.59 -28.11 -0.94
CA MET A 73 -15.65 -28.50 -1.87
C MET A 73 -15.12 -29.52 -2.88
N GLY A 74 -13.93 -29.30 -3.44
CA GLY A 74 -13.28 -30.23 -4.36
C GLY A 74 -12.98 -31.56 -3.69
N GLY A 75 -12.32 -31.57 -2.52
CA GLY A 75 -12.00 -32.80 -1.80
C GLY A 75 -13.23 -33.57 -1.30
N TRP A 76 -14.31 -32.87 -0.94
CA TRP A 76 -15.56 -33.52 -0.56
C TRP A 76 -16.31 -34.09 -1.77
N MET A 77 -16.38 -33.37 -2.89
CA MET A 77 -17.00 -33.89 -4.11
C MET A 77 -16.20 -35.07 -4.67
N ASP A 78 -14.89 -34.95 -4.86
CA ASP A 78 -14.06 -36.04 -5.39
C ASP A 78 -14.03 -37.24 -4.44
N GLY A 79 -13.77 -37.02 -3.15
CA GLY A 79 -13.64 -38.10 -2.18
C GLY A 79 -14.95 -38.85 -1.94
N ARG A 80 -16.06 -38.12 -1.83
CA ARG A 80 -17.38 -38.73 -1.55
C ARG A 80 -18.00 -39.34 -2.80
N MET A 81 -17.95 -38.62 -3.91
CA MET A 81 -18.59 -39.06 -5.15
C MET A 81 -17.74 -40.13 -5.83
N GLY A 82 -16.42 -39.95 -5.92
CA GLY A 82 -15.50 -40.94 -6.45
C GLY A 82 -15.40 -42.20 -5.59
N GLY A 83 -15.32 -42.05 -4.27
CA GLY A 83 -15.26 -43.19 -3.34
C GLY A 83 -16.55 -44.01 -3.29
N TRP A 84 -17.72 -43.36 -3.31
CA TRP A 84 -19.00 -44.05 -3.34
C TRP A 84 -19.24 -44.73 -4.68
N MET A 85 -18.97 -44.05 -5.79
CA MET A 85 -19.22 -44.57 -7.13
C MET A 85 -18.23 -45.69 -7.49
N GLY A 86 -16.95 -45.53 -7.15
CA GLY A 86 -15.92 -46.56 -7.33
C GLY A 86 -16.17 -47.76 -6.43
N GLY A 87 -16.32 -47.56 -5.11
CA GLY A 87 -16.52 -48.67 -4.18
C GLY A 87 -17.84 -49.43 -4.39
N TRP A 88 -18.90 -48.74 -4.83
CA TRP A 88 -20.17 -49.39 -5.17
C TRP A 88 -20.08 -50.15 -6.50
N MET A 89 -19.45 -49.60 -7.54
CA MET A 89 -19.23 -50.32 -8.80
C MET A 89 -18.32 -51.52 -8.61
N ASP A 90 -17.21 -51.36 -7.90
CA ASP A 90 -16.24 -52.44 -7.64
C ASP A 90 -16.89 -53.55 -6.81
N GLY A 91 -17.56 -53.22 -5.70
CA GLY A 91 -18.23 -54.22 -4.87
C GLY A 91 -19.40 -54.93 -5.57
N TRP A 92 -20.10 -54.25 -6.47
CA TRP A 92 -21.17 -54.84 -7.27
C TRP A 92 -20.64 -55.68 -8.44
N MET A 93 -19.53 -55.30 -9.06
CA MET A 93 -18.87 -56.07 -10.11
C MET A 93 -18.18 -57.32 -9.55
N ASP A 94 -17.41 -57.20 -8.48
CA ASP A 94 -16.71 -58.31 -7.83
C ASP A 94 -17.70 -59.33 -7.27
N GLY A 95 -18.73 -58.88 -6.54
CA GLY A 95 -19.76 -59.77 -5.99
C GLY A 95 -20.61 -60.49 -7.06
N ARG A 96 -20.62 -59.99 -8.31
CA ARG A 96 -21.34 -60.60 -9.43
C ARG A 96 -20.44 -61.48 -10.30
N MET A 97 -19.13 -61.26 -10.32
CA MET A 97 -18.17 -62.10 -11.04
C MET A 97 -17.68 -63.28 -10.19
N ASP A 98 -17.52 -63.12 -8.87
CA ASP A 98 -17.09 -64.18 -7.96
C ASP A 98 -18.21 -65.14 -7.52
N GLY A 99 -19.44 -64.87 -7.96
CA GLY A 99 -20.63 -65.68 -7.68
C GLY A 99 -21.00 -66.71 -8.76
N TRP A 100 -20.13 -66.93 -9.76
CA TRP A 100 -20.32 -67.91 -10.85
C TRP A 100 -19.29 -69.02 -10.81
#